data_AF-A0A2D5YYK2-F1
#
_entry.id   AF-A0A2D5YYK2-F1
#
_cell.length_a   1.000
_cell.length_b   1.000
_cell.length_c   1.000
_cell.angle_alpha   90.00
_cell.angle_beta   90.00
_cell.angle_gamma   90.00
#
_symmetry.space_group_name_H-M   'P 1'
#
loop_
_entity.id
_entity.type
_entity.pdbx_description
1 polymer ?
#
loop_
_entity_poly.entity_id
_entity_poly.type
_entity_poly.pdbx_seq_one_letter_code
_entity_poly.pdbx_strand_id
1 'polypeptide(L)'
;MPEHCEAPACPTLTDQLTVQAWVRAGARRVEKMQTLVSKWAPPREFGRFDAFDASAIGRLNCTGYFGAVFDGRYVYFSPEQHEGLIAHGNVLRYDTHAPFEDAASYAAYDASSSGGLDCRGYYGAGFDGRFVYFVPRHSHAGGFHTRLLRYDTRAEFSATEAWAAFDIGRDHSSQSAAFDGRYLYLCPGYGGEEDVSNHSGEVIRYDTHAPFDDASSYAWFDATTVGGPDAACFDGAAFDGRWIYFVPLNQSVAARYDTTSAFDDAGSWQCQDLAPRGMGMCVGAVFDGRYIYYAPYQNPRVVRFDTTGDFDDPSAFSCYDGDHTDGLRTAGFDGAYFDGRFVCFIPFIRENAGPAEFKLHGNLLRYDTAGTFDDPQSWSAIDHAHTSGIASYGYNGGAFDGRYFYSAPWRLKEADDEIGVHGNVLRHDTLGEHGSFSLRYGDLGHNGGLCAAAPGPSFLVNTTTGVISIAWHHAPDEGEHHLAGVYDGQQLRLYVDRKCVAARDASGLIQNCDAPVTIGALPAGGARFNGTVTDARIEARAIPAEQLAP
;
A
#
# COMPACT_ATOMS: atom_id res chain seq x y z
N MET A 1 6.67 33.86 15.92
CA MET A 1 7.09 33.11 14.72
C MET A 1 7.92 31.95 15.23
N PRO A 2 7.59 30.68 14.96
CA PRO A 2 8.53 29.62 15.25
C PRO A 2 9.73 29.83 14.32
N GLU A 3 10.94 29.80 14.87
CA GLU A 3 12.17 29.79 14.08
C GLU A 3 12.12 28.57 13.13
N HIS A 4 12.24 28.80 11.83
CA HIS A 4 12.37 27.70 10.88
C HIS A 4 13.73 27.05 11.12
N CYS A 5 13.74 25.75 11.46
CA CYS A 5 14.96 24.96 11.50
C CYS A 5 15.63 24.99 10.12
N GLU A 6 16.88 25.46 10.05
CA GLU A 6 17.66 25.42 8.80
C GLU A 6 18.09 23.99 8.49
N ALA A 7 18.16 23.64 7.20
CA ALA A 7 18.63 22.33 6.77
C ALA A 7 20.11 22.15 7.14
N PRO A 8 20.47 21.12 7.93
CA PRO A 8 21.87 20.87 8.26
C PRO A 8 22.65 20.52 7.00
N ALA A 9 23.92 20.92 6.94
CA ALA A 9 24.82 20.47 5.89
C ALA A 9 24.98 18.95 5.96
N CYS A 10 24.84 18.26 4.83
CA CYS A 10 25.13 16.84 4.75
C CYS A 10 26.61 16.66 4.38
N PRO A 11 27.45 16.07 5.25
CA PRO A 11 28.78 15.63 4.84
C PRO A 11 28.68 14.53 3.76
N THR A 12 29.78 14.28 3.04
CA THR A 12 29.88 13.08 2.19
C THR A 12 29.71 11.85 3.06
N LEU A 13 28.77 10.99 2.69
CA LEU A 13 28.47 9.77 3.43
C LEU A 13 29.36 8.64 2.91
N THR A 14 29.90 7.81 3.80
CA THR A 14 30.66 6.62 3.41
C THR A 14 29.82 5.37 3.65
N ASP A 15 29.96 4.78 4.82
CA ASP A 15 29.40 3.50 5.26
C ASP A 15 28.65 3.65 6.58
N GLN A 16 28.60 4.86 7.15
CA GLN A 16 27.92 5.16 8.40
C GLN A 16 27.14 6.46 8.33
N LEU A 17 26.04 6.50 9.08
CA LEU A 17 25.13 7.64 9.08
C LEU A 17 24.35 7.68 10.39
N THR A 18 24.23 8.88 10.95
CA THR A 18 23.23 9.20 11.97
C THR A 18 22.40 10.39 11.53
N VAL A 19 21.08 10.27 11.58
CA VAL A 19 20.13 11.35 11.30
C VAL A 19 19.24 11.51 12.52
N GLN A 20 19.14 12.72 13.05
CA GLN A 20 18.33 13.04 14.22
C GLN A 20 17.35 14.17 13.91
N ALA A 21 16.17 14.11 14.51
CA ALA A 21 15.15 15.14 14.43
C ALA A 21 14.46 15.32 15.79
N TRP A 22 14.33 16.58 16.22
CA TRP A 22 13.51 16.97 17.36
C TRP A 22 12.23 17.58 16.82
N VAL A 23 11.10 17.01 17.18
CA VAL A 23 9.83 17.36 16.56
C VAL A 23 8.76 17.66 17.60
N ARG A 24 7.81 18.51 17.23
CA ARG A 24 6.53 18.64 17.92
C ARG A 24 5.43 18.18 16.96
N ALA A 25 4.87 17.00 17.22
CA ALA A 25 3.75 16.45 16.46
C ALA A 25 2.44 17.05 16.95
N GLY A 26 1.56 17.44 16.03
CA GLY A 26 0.27 18.06 16.36
C GLY A 26 -0.87 17.07 16.63
N ALA A 27 -0.67 15.79 16.31
CA ALA A 27 -1.61 14.70 16.58
C ALA A 27 -0.92 13.35 16.32
N ARG A 28 -1.46 12.28 16.90
CA ARG A 28 -1.14 10.89 16.50
C ARG A 28 -1.68 10.63 15.08
N ARG A 29 -0.79 10.33 14.12
CA ARG A 29 -1.10 10.17 12.69
C ARG A 29 -0.41 8.94 12.11
N VAL A 30 -1.11 8.17 11.29
CA VAL A 30 -0.64 6.91 10.67
C VAL A 30 -0.92 6.83 9.17
N GLU A 31 -1.65 7.81 8.66
CA GLU A 31 -2.35 7.73 7.38
C GLU A 31 -1.50 8.10 6.18
N LYS A 32 -0.30 8.66 6.34
CA LYS A 32 0.46 9.25 5.23
C LYS A 32 1.96 9.23 5.46
N MET A 33 2.70 9.39 4.35
CA MET A 33 4.13 9.62 4.37
C MET A 33 4.46 11.00 4.96
N GLN A 34 5.21 11.01 6.05
CA GLN A 34 5.57 12.22 6.79
C GLN A 34 7.09 12.28 6.98
N THR A 35 7.75 13.05 6.12
CA THR A 35 9.21 13.21 6.13
C THR A 35 9.68 14.14 7.24
N LEU A 36 10.71 13.77 8.00
CA LEU A 36 11.35 14.62 9.00
C LEU A 36 12.64 15.26 8.48
N VAL A 37 13.63 14.45 8.12
CA VAL A 37 14.93 14.89 7.60
C VAL A 37 15.33 13.93 6.50
N SER A 38 15.44 14.42 5.28
CA SER A 38 15.68 13.55 4.12
C SER A 38 16.59 14.17 3.10
N LYS A 39 17.33 13.31 2.41
CA LYS A 39 18.02 13.61 1.17
C LYS A 39 17.44 12.65 0.13
N TRP A 40 16.23 12.95 -0.33
CA TRP A 40 15.37 12.03 -1.09
C TRP A 40 14.49 12.82 -2.07
N ALA A 41 14.65 12.60 -3.37
CA ALA A 41 13.97 13.40 -4.39
C ALA A 41 13.51 12.52 -5.57
N PRO A 42 12.29 11.96 -5.53
CA PRO A 42 11.74 11.23 -6.67
C PRO A 42 11.80 12.08 -7.96
N PRO A 43 12.52 11.61 -9.01
CA PRO A 43 12.78 12.37 -10.22
C PRO A 43 11.56 12.45 -11.14
N ARG A 44 11.58 13.38 -12.11
CA ARG A 44 10.51 13.50 -13.13
C ARG A 44 10.63 12.48 -14.24
N GLU A 45 11.81 11.91 -14.41
CA GLU A 45 12.08 10.79 -15.27
C GLU A 45 11.46 9.53 -14.65
N PHE A 46 11.04 8.57 -15.47
CA PHE A 46 10.65 7.26 -14.93
C PHE A 46 11.91 6.51 -14.51
N GLY A 47 11.82 5.84 -13.35
CA GLY A 47 12.89 4.96 -12.92
C GLY A 47 12.86 3.63 -13.66
N ARG A 48 13.75 2.74 -13.24
CA ARG A 48 13.89 1.41 -13.83
C ARG A 48 12.75 0.49 -13.39
N PHE A 49 12.32 -0.36 -14.30
CA PHE A 49 11.49 -1.52 -14.01
C PHE A 49 12.36 -2.79 -14.05
N ASP A 50 12.07 -3.73 -13.16
CA ASP A 50 12.65 -5.08 -13.15
C ASP A 50 11.53 -6.11 -13.02
N ALA A 51 11.65 -7.26 -13.67
CA ALA A 51 10.70 -8.35 -13.51
C ALA A 51 11.41 -9.68 -13.23
N PHE A 52 10.80 -10.50 -12.38
CA PHE A 52 11.31 -11.81 -11.98
C PHE A 52 10.19 -12.86 -12.01
N ASP A 53 10.45 -14.00 -12.66
CA ASP A 53 9.52 -15.13 -12.67
C ASP A 53 9.61 -15.90 -11.33
N ALA A 54 8.66 -15.62 -10.44
CA ALA A 54 8.51 -16.30 -9.16
C ALA A 54 7.48 -17.43 -9.22
N SER A 55 7.12 -17.96 -10.40
CA SER A 55 6.04 -18.95 -10.56
C SER A 55 6.31 -20.28 -9.84
N ALA A 56 7.56 -20.58 -9.49
CA ALA A 56 7.94 -21.81 -8.77
C ALA A 56 8.98 -21.54 -7.69
N ILE A 57 8.52 -21.34 -6.45
CA ILE A 57 9.37 -21.13 -5.26
C ILE A 57 9.07 -22.23 -4.23
N GLY A 58 10.10 -22.80 -3.62
CA GLY A 58 9.92 -23.78 -2.54
C GLY A 58 9.15 -25.07 -2.94
N ARG A 59 9.12 -25.43 -4.23
CA ARG A 59 8.31 -26.52 -4.83
C ARG A 59 6.79 -26.25 -4.85
N LEU A 60 6.35 -25.04 -4.53
CA LEU A 60 4.95 -24.62 -4.62
C LEU A 60 4.70 -23.90 -5.94
N ASN A 61 3.48 -24.06 -6.46
CA ASN A 61 2.99 -23.24 -7.55
C ASN A 61 2.69 -21.83 -7.01
N CYS A 62 3.41 -20.84 -7.51
CA CYS A 62 3.38 -19.47 -7.05
C CYS A 62 2.91 -18.54 -8.18
N THR A 63 1.73 -18.83 -8.72
CA THR A 63 1.03 -17.97 -9.69
C THR A 63 -0.30 -17.50 -9.11
N GLY A 64 -0.80 -16.33 -9.52
CA GLY A 64 -2.18 -15.92 -9.25
C GLY A 64 -2.41 -15.16 -7.94
N TYR A 65 -1.87 -13.94 -7.87
CA TYR A 65 -1.98 -13.05 -6.71
C TYR A 65 -2.65 -11.74 -7.09
N PHE A 66 -3.51 -11.23 -6.20
CA PHE A 66 -4.30 -10.03 -6.50
C PHE A 66 -3.75 -8.79 -5.80
N GLY A 67 -3.61 -8.82 -4.48
CA GLY A 67 -2.97 -7.76 -3.69
C GLY A 67 -1.62 -8.17 -3.10
N ALA A 68 -0.98 -7.23 -2.43
CA ALA A 68 0.18 -7.51 -1.58
C ALA A 68 0.20 -6.58 -0.36
N VAL A 69 1.06 -6.85 0.62
CA VAL A 69 1.33 -5.93 1.73
C VAL A 69 2.80 -5.96 2.13
N PHE A 70 3.33 -4.82 2.56
CA PHE A 70 4.70 -4.67 3.04
C PHE A 70 4.71 -4.53 4.57
N ASP A 71 5.54 -5.33 5.24
CA ASP A 71 5.63 -5.34 6.72
C ASP A 71 6.80 -4.48 7.27
N GLY A 72 7.54 -3.76 6.43
CA GLY A 72 8.79 -3.10 6.83
C GLY A 72 10.07 -3.90 6.51
N ARG A 73 9.95 -5.10 5.94
CA ARG A 73 11.06 -5.87 5.34
C ARG A 73 10.63 -6.71 4.16
N TYR A 74 9.50 -7.37 4.29
CA TYR A 74 9.02 -8.36 3.36
C TYR A 74 7.76 -7.87 2.68
N VAL A 75 7.64 -8.18 1.38
CA VAL A 75 6.38 -8.08 0.63
C VAL A 75 5.72 -9.45 0.65
N TYR A 76 4.44 -9.52 1.04
CA TYR A 76 3.62 -10.72 1.02
C TYR A 76 2.55 -10.58 -0.05
N PHE A 77 2.48 -11.52 -0.97
CA PHE A 77 1.49 -11.53 -2.05
C PHE A 77 0.28 -12.36 -1.65
N SER A 78 -0.93 -11.82 -1.86
CA SER A 78 -2.19 -12.44 -1.45
C SER A 78 -2.64 -13.51 -2.44
N PRO A 79 -2.68 -14.80 -2.06
CA PRO A 79 -2.94 -15.90 -2.99
C PRO A 79 -4.41 -15.99 -3.34
N GLU A 80 -4.75 -15.99 -4.62
CA GLU A 80 -6.13 -15.98 -5.08
C GLU A 80 -6.45 -17.24 -5.88
N GLN A 81 -6.11 -17.30 -7.18
CA GLN A 81 -6.45 -18.39 -8.08
C GLN A 81 -5.33 -18.75 -9.05
N HIS A 82 -5.12 -20.05 -9.23
CA HIS A 82 -4.32 -20.60 -10.32
C HIS A 82 -5.12 -20.70 -11.63
N GLU A 83 -4.49 -21.29 -12.64
CA GLU A 83 -5.11 -21.69 -13.91
C GLU A 83 -6.46 -22.39 -13.69
N GLY A 84 -7.45 -22.07 -14.54
CA GLY A 84 -8.80 -22.61 -14.41
C GLY A 84 -9.64 -22.03 -13.26
N LEU A 85 -9.26 -20.86 -12.71
CA LEU A 85 -9.95 -20.18 -11.60
C LEU A 85 -9.97 -20.98 -10.28
N ILE A 86 -8.96 -21.83 -10.07
CA ILE A 86 -8.90 -22.69 -8.89
C ILE A 86 -8.25 -21.94 -7.73
N ALA A 87 -9.03 -21.68 -6.68
CA ALA A 87 -8.54 -20.99 -5.49
C ALA A 87 -7.41 -21.76 -4.78
N HIS A 88 -6.37 -21.04 -4.32
CA HIS A 88 -5.22 -21.61 -3.61
C HIS A 88 -4.82 -20.78 -2.37
N GLY A 89 -3.90 -21.31 -1.56
CA GLY A 89 -3.44 -20.73 -0.30
C GLY A 89 -1.91 -20.60 -0.21
N ASN A 90 -1.21 -20.66 -1.35
CA ASN A 90 0.25 -20.58 -1.41
C ASN A 90 0.69 -19.12 -1.29
N VAL A 91 1.06 -18.67 -0.10
CA VAL A 91 1.54 -17.30 0.12
C VAL A 91 2.98 -17.19 -0.35
N LEU A 92 3.25 -16.28 -1.29
CA LEU A 92 4.59 -15.89 -1.72
C LEU A 92 5.07 -14.68 -0.92
N ARG A 93 6.35 -14.67 -0.57
CA ARG A 93 7.01 -13.57 0.14
C ARG A 93 8.37 -13.24 -0.48
N TYR A 94 8.68 -11.95 -0.60
CA TYR A 94 9.98 -11.44 -1.07
C TYR A 94 10.69 -10.63 0.02
N ASP A 95 12.00 -10.83 0.24
CA ASP A 95 12.85 -10.01 1.12
C ASP A 95 13.39 -8.78 0.38
N THR A 96 12.91 -7.58 0.74
CA THR A 96 13.30 -6.32 0.06
C THR A 96 14.77 -5.95 0.27
N HIS A 97 15.44 -6.55 1.25
CA HIS A 97 16.87 -6.34 1.49
C HIS A 97 17.76 -7.32 0.71
N ALA A 98 17.17 -8.26 -0.03
CA ALA A 98 17.90 -9.28 -0.81
C ALA A 98 17.77 -9.03 -2.34
N PRO A 99 18.66 -9.59 -3.17
CA PRO A 99 18.62 -9.38 -4.62
C PRO A 99 17.28 -9.78 -5.25
N PHE A 100 16.65 -8.86 -5.99
CA PHE A 100 15.30 -9.05 -6.54
C PHE A 100 15.18 -10.19 -7.56
N GLU A 101 16.24 -10.43 -8.34
CA GLU A 101 16.26 -11.43 -9.41
C GLU A 101 16.77 -12.81 -8.92
N ASP A 102 16.97 -13.00 -7.62
CA ASP A 102 17.42 -14.26 -7.04
C ASP A 102 16.24 -15.00 -6.40
N ALA A 103 15.98 -16.24 -6.84
CA ALA A 103 14.95 -17.10 -6.26
C ALA A 103 15.14 -17.33 -4.76
N ALA A 104 16.38 -17.28 -4.24
CA ALA A 104 16.67 -17.43 -2.82
C ALA A 104 16.20 -16.23 -1.96
N SER A 105 15.89 -15.10 -2.60
CA SER A 105 15.28 -13.93 -1.94
C SER A 105 13.78 -14.07 -1.72
N TYR A 106 13.18 -15.14 -2.26
CA TYR A 106 11.76 -15.44 -2.13
C TYR A 106 11.54 -16.68 -1.27
N ALA A 107 10.38 -16.74 -0.63
CA ALA A 107 9.88 -17.91 0.08
C ALA A 107 8.41 -18.12 -0.21
N ALA A 108 7.95 -19.37 -0.14
CA ALA A 108 6.54 -19.71 -0.30
C ALA A 108 6.09 -20.64 0.82
N TYR A 109 4.84 -20.49 1.26
CA TYR A 109 4.22 -21.32 2.29
C TYR A 109 2.78 -21.68 1.89
N ASP A 110 2.40 -22.94 2.06
CA ASP A 110 1.03 -23.39 1.84
C ASP A 110 0.20 -23.17 3.11
N ALA A 111 -0.61 -22.13 3.11
CA ALA A 111 -1.51 -21.77 4.20
C ALA A 111 -2.91 -22.37 4.06
N SER A 112 -3.16 -23.25 3.08
CA SER A 112 -4.49 -23.72 2.67
C SER A 112 -5.31 -24.43 3.76
N SER A 113 -4.65 -24.92 4.80
CA SER A 113 -5.26 -25.65 5.93
C SER A 113 -4.86 -25.07 7.29
N SER A 114 -4.89 -23.75 7.42
CA SER A 114 -4.55 -23.05 8.66
C SER A 114 -5.72 -23.09 9.64
N GLY A 115 -5.45 -23.35 10.94
CA GLY A 115 -6.49 -23.40 11.96
C GLY A 115 -7.56 -24.49 11.77
N GLY A 116 -7.32 -25.48 10.90
CA GLY A 116 -8.30 -26.51 10.53
C GLY A 116 -9.40 -26.01 9.57
N LEU A 117 -9.24 -24.81 9.01
CA LEU A 117 -10.16 -24.20 8.04
C LEU A 117 -9.58 -24.26 6.62
N ASP A 118 -10.48 -24.26 5.64
CA ASP A 118 -10.10 -24.12 4.23
C ASP A 118 -9.77 -22.66 3.93
N CYS A 119 -8.46 -22.39 3.81
CA CYS A 119 -7.85 -21.06 3.73
C CYS A 119 -7.27 -20.82 2.34
N ARG A 120 -8.13 -20.67 1.34
CA ARG A 120 -7.75 -20.40 -0.06
C ARG A 120 -8.52 -19.19 -0.56
N GLY A 121 -8.03 -18.53 -1.62
CA GLY A 121 -8.76 -17.47 -2.33
C GLY A 121 -8.84 -16.14 -1.56
N TYR A 122 -7.71 -15.46 -1.43
CA TYR A 122 -7.58 -14.15 -0.79
C TYR A 122 -7.26 -13.06 -1.80
N TYR A 123 -7.85 -11.89 -1.60
CA TYR A 123 -7.78 -10.82 -2.59
C TYR A 123 -6.73 -9.76 -2.20
N GLY A 124 -7.00 -8.94 -1.19
CA GLY A 124 -6.05 -7.97 -0.60
C GLY A 124 -5.40 -8.45 0.71
N ALA A 125 -4.55 -7.60 1.28
CA ALA A 125 -3.90 -7.88 2.57
C ALA A 125 -3.70 -6.63 3.45
N GLY A 126 -3.63 -6.84 4.77
CA GLY A 126 -3.37 -5.79 5.76
C GLY A 126 -2.24 -6.15 6.72
N PHE A 127 -1.62 -5.16 7.37
CA PHE A 127 -0.58 -5.35 8.38
C PHE A 127 -0.75 -4.38 9.55
N ASP A 128 -0.84 -4.93 10.77
CA ASP A 128 -1.09 -4.16 12.00
C ASP A 128 0.18 -3.77 12.78
N GLY A 129 1.36 -4.15 12.27
CA GLY A 129 2.64 -4.00 12.97
C GLY A 129 3.20 -5.27 13.58
N ARG A 130 2.44 -6.36 13.57
CA ARG A 130 2.89 -7.71 13.92
C ARG A 130 2.31 -8.79 13.03
N PHE A 131 1.03 -8.72 12.70
CA PHE A 131 0.35 -9.74 11.93
C PHE A 131 0.04 -9.23 10.54
N VAL A 132 0.33 -10.06 9.54
CA VAL A 132 -0.21 -9.90 8.18
C VAL A 132 -1.56 -10.59 8.13
N TYR A 133 -2.58 -9.92 7.61
CA TYR A 133 -3.94 -10.43 7.44
C TYR A 133 -4.25 -10.55 5.95
N PHE A 134 -4.79 -11.68 5.51
CA PHE A 134 -5.21 -11.91 4.12
C PHE A 134 -6.73 -11.84 4.04
N VAL A 135 -7.25 -10.99 3.14
CA VAL A 135 -8.67 -10.65 3.06
C VAL A 135 -9.42 -11.73 2.27
N PRO A 136 -10.40 -12.43 2.89
CA PRO A 136 -11.02 -13.60 2.28
C PRO A 136 -11.98 -13.22 1.16
N ARG A 137 -11.94 -14.00 0.06
CA ARG A 137 -12.87 -13.85 -1.05
C ARG A 137 -13.45 -15.19 -1.46
N HIS A 138 -12.69 -16.03 -2.16
CA HIS A 138 -13.19 -17.24 -2.84
C HIS A 138 -12.86 -18.51 -2.07
N SER A 139 -13.84 -19.42 -1.96
CA SER A 139 -13.62 -20.74 -1.39
C SER A 139 -13.22 -21.75 -2.48
N HIS A 140 -12.43 -22.76 -2.12
CA HIS A 140 -12.09 -23.83 -3.07
C HIS A 140 -13.30 -24.71 -3.43
N ALA A 141 -14.29 -24.79 -2.53
CA ALA A 141 -15.50 -25.58 -2.73
C ALA A 141 -16.54 -24.87 -3.61
N GLY A 142 -16.23 -23.68 -4.12
CA GLY A 142 -17.20 -22.77 -4.72
C GLY A 142 -17.65 -21.68 -3.74
N GLY A 143 -18.03 -20.53 -4.26
CA GLY A 143 -18.57 -19.41 -3.48
C GLY A 143 -17.60 -18.56 -2.67
N PHE A 144 -18.19 -17.74 -1.79
CA PHE A 144 -17.48 -16.76 -0.98
C PHE A 144 -17.37 -17.19 0.49
N HIS A 145 -16.39 -16.65 1.22
CA HIS A 145 -16.21 -16.93 2.65
C HIS A 145 -15.67 -15.74 3.42
N THR A 146 -15.74 -15.80 4.75
CA THR A 146 -15.20 -14.81 5.68
C THR A 146 -14.16 -15.38 6.65
N ARG A 147 -13.40 -16.37 6.17
CA ARG A 147 -12.29 -16.98 6.92
C ARG A 147 -11.07 -16.08 6.83
N LEU A 148 -10.90 -15.18 7.79
CA LEU A 148 -9.74 -14.30 7.86
C LEU A 148 -8.50 -15.14 8.21
N LEU A 149 -7.44 -15.03 7.40
CA LEU A 149 -6.15 -15.68 7.65
C LEU A 149 -5.16 -14.65 8.17
N ARG A 150 -4.35 -15.02 9.17
CA ARG A 150 -3.23 -14.20 9.62
C ARG A 150 -1.93 -14.96 9.79
N TYR A 151 -0.83 -14.24 9.63
CA TYR A 151 0.55 -14.69 9.85
C TYR A 151 1.25 -13.80 10.88
N ASP A 152 1.91 -14.39 11.89
CA ASP A 152 2.75 -13.68 12.87
C ASP A 152 4.16 -13.43 12.32
N THR A 153 4.51 -12.16 12.03
CA THR A 153 5.81 -11.82 11.45
C THR A 153 6.99 -11.99 12.41
N ARG A 154 6.74 -12.33 13.68
CA ARG A 154 7.78 -12.64 14.68
C ARG A 154 8.19 -14.11 14.71
N ALA A 155 7.46 -14.97 14.00
CA ALA A 155 7.78 -16.38 13.86
C ALA A 155 8.42 -16.67 12.50
N GLU A 156 8.96 -17.87 12.34
CA GLU A 156 9.49 -18.33 11.05
C GLU A 156 8.34 -18.49 10.04
N PHE A 157 8.53 -18.03 8.81
CA PHE A 157 7.49 -18.05 7.77
C PHE A 157 6.96 -19.44 7.45
N SER A 158 7.82 -20.45 7.60
CA SER A 158 7.49 -21.86 7.36
C SER A 158 6.90 -22.58 8.56
N ALA A 159 6.84 -21.94 9.73
CA ALA A 159 6.35 -22.56 10.95
C ALA A 159 4.82 -22.55 10.97
N THR A 160 4.19 -23.72 11.06
CA THR A 160 2.72 -23.84 11.02
C THR A 160 2.03 -23.09 12.15
N GLU A 161 2.67 -23.00 13.32
CA GLU A 161 2.17 -22.25 14.48
C GLU A 161 2.18 -20.73 14.30
N ALA A 162 2.87 -20.21 13.26
CA ALA A 162 2.83 -18.79 12.91
C ALA A 162 1.53 -18.38 12.22
N TRP A 163 0.72 -19.35 11.77
CA TRP A 163 -0.47 -19.14 10.96
C TRP A 163 -1.73 -19.47 11.75
N ALA A 164 -2.74 -18.61 11.65
CA ALA A 164 -4.05 -18.79 12.27
C ALA A 164 -5.15 -18.34 11.33
N ALA A 165 -6.31 -18.98 11.39
CA ALA A 165 -7.49 -18.58 10.66
C ALA A 165 -8.71 -18.56 11.58
N PHE A 166 -9.63 -17.64 11.32
CA PHE A 166 -10.90 -17.53 12.03
C PHE A 166 -12.04 -17.29 11.04
N ASP A 167 -13.10 -18.09 11.15
CA ASP A 167 -14.31 -17.90 10.36
C ASP A 167 -15.25 -16.93 11.08
N ILE A 168 -15.47 -15.76 10.46
CA ILE A 168 -16.32 -14.71 11.02
C ILE A 168 -17.80 -15.13 10.98
N GLY A 169 -18.16 -16.12 10.15
CA GLY A 169 -19.51 -16.69 10.10
C GLY A 169 -20.51 -15.85 9.30
N ARG A 170 -20.04 -15.26 8.19
CA ARG A 170 -20.83 -14.43 7.27
C ARG A 170 -20.83 -14.99 5.85
N ASP A 171 -21.96 -14.86 5.17
CA ASP A 171 -22.21 -15.39 3.82
C ASP A 171 -21.94 -14.33 2.73
N HIS A 172 -20.78 -13.67 2.79
CA HIS A 172 -20.32 -12.73 1.77
C HIS A 172 -18.79 -12.72 1.66
N SER A 173 -18.27 -12.11 0.60
CA SER A 173 -16.85 -11.92 0.36
C SER A 173 -16.37 -10.59 0.92
N SER A 174 -15.05 -10.48 1.09
CA SER A 174 -14.36 -9.20 1.13
C SER A 174 -13.36 -9.10 -0.03
N GLN A 175 -12.87 -7.90 -0.33
CA GLN A 175 -11.93 -7.68 -1.43
C GLN A 175 -10.62 -7.07 -0.92
N SER A 176 -10.68 -5.96 -0.19
CA SER A 176 -9.49 -5.38 0.45
C SER A 176 -9.74 -5.02 1.90
N ALA A 177 -8.77 -4.33 2.48
CA ALA A 177 -8.91 -3.74 3.80
C ALA A 177 -8.39 -2.29 3.84
N ALA A 178 -8.88 -1.54 4.82
CA ALA A 178 -8.21 -0.35 5.37
C ALA A 178 -7.83 -0.60 6.83
N PHE A 179 -6.79 0.07 7.31
CA PHE A 179 -6.34 0.02 8.71
C PHE A 179 -6.18 1.44 9.27
N ASP A 180 -6.75 1.72 10.44
CA ASP A 180 -6.66 3.05 11.09
C ASP A 180 -5.58 3.13 12.19
N GLY A 181 -4.79 2.06 12.36
CA GLY A 181 -3.83 1.92 13.45
C GLY A 181 -4.35 1.13 14.66
N ARG A 182 -5.61 0.68 14.64
CA ARG A 182 -6.18 -0.28 15.60
C ARG A 182 -7.18 -1.24 14.96
N TYR A 183 -8.07 -0.74 14.12
CA TYR A 183 -9.12 -1.54 13.51
C TYR A 183 -8.80 -1.81 12.04
N LEU A 184 -8.98 -3.08 11.63
CA LEU A 184 -8.98 -3.50 10.24
C LEU A 184 -10.41 -3.47 9.72
N TYR A 185 -10.65 -2.81 8.60
CA TYR A 185 -11.96 -2.67 7.96
C TYR A 185 -11.94 -3.46 6.65
N LEU A 186 -12.69 -4.55 6.56
CA LEU A 186 -12.78 -5.39 5.37
C LEU A 186 -13.86 -4.84 4.42
N CYS A 187 -13.47 -4.61 3.16
CA CYS A 187 -14.34 -4.04 2.13
C CYS A 187 -15.26 -5.14 1.58
N PRO A 188 -16.59 -5.00 1.68
CA PRO A 188 -17.51 -6.04 1.23
C PRO A 188 -17.57 -6.08 -0.29
N GLY A 189 -17.49 -7.28 -0.85
CA GLY A 189 -17.65 -7.51 -2.29
C GLY A 189 -19.04 -8.06 -2.60
N TYR A 190 -19.11 -9.38 -2.75
CA TYR A 190 -20.28 -10.09 -3.24
C TYR A 190 -20.94 -10.90 -2.11
N GLY A 191 -22.25 -11.07 -2.17
CA GLY A 191 -23.01 -11.89 -1.21
C GLY A 191 -23.41 -13.25 -1.78
N GLY A 192 -23.68 -14.22 -0.90
CA GLY A 192 -24.21 -15.53 -1.28
C GLY A 192 -23.18 -16.52 -1.82
N GLU A 193 -23.63 -17.57 -2.49
CA GLU A 193 -22.81 -18.75 -2.79
C GLU A 193 -22.04 -18.72 -4.11
N GLU A 194 -22.26 -17.77 -5.03
CA GLU A 194 -21.46 -17.62 -6.28
C GLU A 194 -21.95 -16.52 -7.24
N ASP A 195 -23.07 -15.87 -6.92
CA ASP A 195 -23.67 -14.87 -7.81
C ASP A 195 -22.98 -13.50 -7.68
N VAL A 196 -22.10 -13.19 -8.63
CA VAL A 196 -21.43 -11.87 -8.72
C VAL A 196 -22.38 -10.71 -9.00
N SER A 197 -23.68 -10.96 -9.26
CA SER A 197 -24.71 -9.92 -9.31
C SER A 197 -25.31 -9.57 -7.94
N ASN A 198 -25.05 -10.40 -6.92
CA ASN A 198 -25.45 -10.12 -5.55
C ASN A 198 -24.34 -9.34 -4.83
N HIS A 199 -24.55 -8.03 -4.63
CA HIS A 199 -23.58 -7.14 -4.00
C HIS A 199 -23.82 -7.02 -2.49
N SER A 200 -22.77 -7.09 -1.69
CA SER A 200 -22.84 -6.86 -0.25
C SER A 200 -22.38 -5.44 0.11
N GLY A 201 -23.11 -4.79 1.01
CA GLY A 201 -22.71 -3.55 1.68
C GLY A 201 -22.23 -3.76 3.12
N GLU A 202 -22.10 -5.02 3.58
CA GLU A 202 -21.76 -5.36 4.97
C GLU A 202 -20.25 -5.22 5.25
N VAL A 203 -19.82 -4.02 5.65
CA VAL A 203 -18.43 -3.77 6.06
C VAL A 203 -18.16 -4.48 7.39
N ILE A 204 -17.10 -5.28 7.45
CA ILE A 204 -16.64 -5.92 8.69
C ILE A 204 -15.50 -5.11 9.29
N ARG A 205 -15.52 -4.89 10.61
CA ARG A 205 -14.43 -4.27 11.38
C ARG A 205 -13.90 -5.24 12.42
N TYR A 206 -12.58 -5.45 12.45
CA TYR A 206 -11.87 -6.27 13.43
C TYR A 206 -10.98 -5.39 14.32
N ASP A 207 -11.05 -5.56 15.65
CA ASP A 207 -10.13 -4.93 16.62
C ASP A 207 -8.84 -5.75 16.75
N THR A 208 -7.72 -5.24 16.23
CA THR A 208 -6.46 -5.99 16.24
C THR A 208 -5.85 -6.16 17.64
N HIS A 209 -6.39 -5.46 18.64
CA HIS A 209 -6.00 -5.60 20.05
C HIS A 209 -6.85 -6.63 20.82
N ALA A 210 -7.92 -7.15 20.22
CA ALA A 210 -8.77 -8.17 20.81
C ALA A 210 -8.35 -9.59 20.37
N PRO A 211 -8.84 -10.67 21.03
CA PRO A 211 -8.55 -12.03 20.62
C PRO A 211 -9.03 -12.32 19.19
N PHE A 212 -8.17 -12.89 18.36
CA PHE A 212 -8.48 -13.13 16.94
C PHE A 212 -9.54 -14.21 16.72
N ASP A 213 -9.63 -15.19 17.62
CA ASP A 213 -10.54 -16.32 17.55
C ASP A 213 -11.85 -16.12 18.34
N ASP A 214 -12.19 -14.86 18.64
CA ASP A 214 -13.40 -14.48 19.36
C ASP A 214 -14.30 -13.63 18.45
N ALA A 215 -15.55 -14.07 18.26
CA ALA A 215 -16.54 -13.35 17.45
C ALA A 215 -16.83 -11.93 17.97
N SER A 216 -16.64 -11.67 19.27
CA SER A 216 -16.84 -10.33 19.87
C SER A 216 -15.76 -9.32 19.47
N SER A 217 -14.66 -9.77 18.87
CA SER A 217 -13.61 -8.92 18.30
C SER A 217 -14.00 -8.31 16.95
N TYR A 218 -15.13 -8.74 16.39
CA TYR A 218 -15.62 -8.34 15.08
C TYR A 218 -16.95 -7.60 15.21
N ALA A 219 -17.12 -6.55 14.41
CA ALA A 219 -18.37 -5.82 14.23
C ALA A 219 -18.67 -5.71 12.73
N TRP A 220 -19.92 -5.42 12.38
CA TRP A 220 -20.32 -5.19 10.99
C TRP A 220 -21.30 -4.02 10.89
N PHE A 221 -21.30 -3.37 9.74
CA PHE A 221 -22.23 -2.31 9.40
C PHE A 221 -22.66 -2.46 7.95
N ASP A 222 -23.97 -2.35 7.69
CA ASP A 222 -24.52 -2.43 6.34
C ASP A 222 -24.65 -1.01 5.74
N ALA A 223 -23.73 -0.65 4.85
CA ALA A 223 -23.69 0.65 4.20
C ALA A 223 -24.94 0.93 3.35
N THR A 224 -25.67 -0.11 2.92
CA THR A 224 -26.90 0.07 2.14
C THR A 224 -28.03 0.72 2.96
N THR A 225 -27.95 0.65 4.28
CA THR A 225 -28.89 1.33 5.19
C THR A 225 -28.74 2.85 5.16
N VAL A 226 -27.61 3.37 4.66
CA VAL A 226 -27.31 4.81 4.55
C VAL A 226 -27.35 5.25 3.09
N GLY A 227 -26.63 4.55 2.21
CA GLY A 227 -26.47 4.94 0.80
C GLY A 227 -27.45 4.28 -0.17
N GLY A 228 -28.38 3.45 0.32
CA GLY A 228 -29.25 2.64 -0.53
C GLY A 228 -28.53 1.42 -1.14
N PRO A 229 -29.21 0.64 -2.00
CA PRO A 229 -28.69 -0.64 -2.49
C PRO A 229 -27.39 -0.54 -3.31
N ASP A 230 -27.07 0.65 -3.84
CA ASP A 230 -25.87 0.88 -4.63
C ASP A 230 -24.62 1.17 -3.77
N ALA A 231 -24.77 1.37 -2.45
CA ALA A 231 -23.67 1.44 -1.49
C ALA A 231 -23.18 0.04 -1.11
N ALA A 232 -22.74 -0.73 -2.10
CA ALA A 232 -22.34 -2.12 -1.99
C ALA A 232 -21.23 -2.45 -3.01
N CYS A 233 -20.58 -3.60 -2.83
CA CYS A 233 -19.49 -4.09 -3.68
C CYS A 233 -18.33 -3.08 -3.79
N PHE A 234 -17.71 -2.81 -2.64
CA PHE A 234 -16.50 -1.99 -2.54
C PHE A 234 -15.26 -2.85 -2.74
N ASP A 235 -14.35 -2.42 -3.62
CA ASP A 235 -13.14 -3.19 -3.92
C ASP A 235 -11.96 -2.75 -3.05
N GLY A 236 -11.67 -1.45 -3.05
CA GLY A 236 -10.59 -0.80 -2.31
C GLY A 236 -11.05 -0.01 -1.09
N ALA A 237 -10.12 0.32 -0.20
CA ALA A 237 -10.32 1.36 0.80
C ALA A 237 -9.03 2.12 1.14
N ALA A 238 -9.19 3.33 1.68
CA ALA A 238 -8.10 4.19 2.15
C ALA A 238 -8.48 4.89 3.46
N PHE A 239 -7.47 5.29 4.24
CA PHE A 239 -7.64 6.05 5.48
C PHE A 239 -6.95 7.41 5.36
N ASP A 240 -7.63 8.50 5.74
CA ASP A 240 -7.06 9.86 5.70
C ASP A 240 -6.64 10.41 7.08
N GLY A 241 -6.65 9.57 8.11
CA GLY A 241 -6.38 9.97 9.49
C GLY A 241 -7.64 10.24 10.32
N ARG A 242 -8.83 10.23 9.71
CA ARG A 242 -10.13 10.27 10.40
C ARG A 242 -11.19 9.41 9.71
N TRP A 243 -11.25 9.44 8.39
CA TRP A 243 -12.26 8.76 7.61
C TRP A 243 -11.67 7.54 6.91
N ILE A 244 -12.39 6.42 6.98
CA ILE A 244 -12.20 5.29 6.06
C ILE A 244 -13.05 5.54 4.83
N TYR A 245 -12.44 5.53 3.65
CA TYR A 245 -13.12 5.66 2.35
C TYR A 245 -13.21 4.30 1.70
N PHE A 246 -14.41 3.92 1.24
CA PHE A 246 -14.67 2.68 0.52
C PHE A 246 -14.91 2.98 -0.96
N VAL A 247 -14.22 2.25 -1.83
CA VAL A 247 -14.15 2.52 -3.27
C VAL A 247 -15.14 1.63 -4.02
N PRO A 248 -16.13 2.19 -4.73
CA PRO A 248 -17.17 1.38 -5.34
C PRO A 248 -16.71 0.78 -6.67
N LEU A 249 -16.88 -0.54 -6.82
CA LEU A 249 -16.51 -1.28 -8.02
C LEU A 249 -17.55 -1.16 -9.12
N ASN A 250 -18.75 -1.68 -8.85
CA ASN A 250 -19.80 -1.84 -9.84
C ASN A 250 -20.76 -0.64 -9.89
N GLN A 251 -20.59 0.30 -8.97
CA GLN A 251 -21.47 1.44 -8.76
C GLN A 251 -20.66 2.72 -8.64
N SER A 252 -21.34 3.86 -8.60
CA SER A 252 -20.72 5.18 -8.39
C SER A 252 -20.96 5.74 -6.98
N VAL A 253 -21.58 4.97 -6.09
CA VAL A 253 -21.86 5.40 -4.71
C VAL A 253 -20.66 5.07 -3.82
N ALA A 254 -19.83 6.07 -3.55
CA ALA A 254 -18.74 5.94 -2.60
C ALA A 254 -19.26 6.12 -1.16
N ALA A 255 -18.65 5.40 -0.21
CA ALA A 255 -18.99 5.50 1.20
C ALA A 255 -17.77 5.92 2.03
N ARG A 256 -18.00 6.63 3.13
CA ARG A 256 -16.96 6.86 4.15
C ARG A 256 -17.49 6.77 5.58
N TYR A 257 -16.64 6.33 6.49
CA TYR A 257 -16.94 6.16 7.92
C TYR A 257 -16.01 7.01 8.80
N ASP A 258 -16.56 7.73 9.77
CA ASP A 258 -15.82 8.54 10.74
C ASP A 258 -15.29 7.66 11.89
N THR A 259 -13.99 7.42 11.95
CA THR A 259 -13.37 6.57 12.98
C THR A 259 -13.43 7.17 14.38
N THR A 260 -13.85 8.43 14.53
CA THR A 260 -14.06 9.07 15.84
C THR A 260 -15.45 8.82 16.44
N SER A 261 -16.36 8.21 15.66
CA SER A 261 -17.75 7.95 16.06
C SER A 261 -18.04 6.45 16.14
N ALA A 262 -19.20 6.07 16.68
CA ALA A 262 -19.56 4.66 16.84
C ALA A 262 -19.78 3.98 15.48
N PHE A 263 -19.25 2.78 15.29
CA PHE A 263 -19.28 2.07 14.00
C PHE A 263 -20.68 1.61 13.59
N ASP A 264 -21.50 1.26 14.57
CA ASP A 264 -22.88 0.83 14.41
C ASP A 264 -23.89 1.98 14.30
N ASP A 265 -23.43 3.23 14.47
CA ASP A 265 -24.27 4.42 14.30
C ASP A 265 -24.29 4.86 12.82
N ALA A 266 -25.47 4.85 12.21
CA ALA A 266 -25.67 5.32 10.84
C ALA A 266 -25.24 6.78 10.64
N GLY A 267 -25.28 7.62 11.70
CA GLY A 267 -24.81 9.01 11.66
C GLY A 267 -23.29 9.14 11.47
N SER A 268 -22.52 8.08 11.69
CA SER A 268 -21.06 8.04 11.48
C SER A 268 -20.67 7.77 10.04
N TRP A 269 -21.63 7.53 9.15
CA TRP A 269 -21.42 7.14 7.76
C TRP A 269 -21.95 8.18 6.80
N GLN A 270 -21.27 8.33 5.67
CA GLN A 270 -21.72 9.16 4.55
C GLN A 270 -21.61 8.35 3.26
N CYS A 271 -22.61 8.46 2.39
CA CYS A 271 -22.63 7.82 1.08
C CYS A 271 -23.02 8.86 0.03
N GLN A 272 -22.32 8.87 -1.11
CA GLN A 272 -22.53 9.86 -2.15
C GLN A 272 -22.38 9.22 -3.53
N ASP A 273 -23.36 9.44 -4.40
CA ASP A 273 -23.23 9.14 -5.83
C ASP A 273 -22.29 10.16 -6.49
N LEU A 274 -21.15 9.66 -6.99
CA LEU A 274 -20.13 10.46 -7.66
C LEU A 274 -20.13 10.29 -9.19
N ALA A 275 -21.13 9.62 -9.79
CA ALA A 275 -21.29 9.61 -11.24
C ALA A 275 -21.38 11.04 -11.83
N PRO A 276 -22.09 12.01 -11.20
CA PRO A 276 -22.08 13.41 -11.65
C PRO A 276 -20.70 14.08 -11.58
N ARG A 277 -19.75 13.50 -10.85
CA ARG A 277 -18.33 13.95 -10.76
C ARG A 277 -17.44 13.29 -11.79
N GLY A 278 -18.00 12.45 -12.67
CA GLY A 278 -17.26 11.71 -13.69
C GLY A 278 -16.75 10.36 -13.22
N MET A 279 -17.11 9.91 -12.01
CA MET A 279 -16.69 8.60 -11.49
C MET A 279 -17.39 7.47 -12.24
N GLY A 280 -16.59 6.59 -12.84
CA GLY A 280 -17.03 5.28 -13.32
C GLY A 280 -16.73 4.20 -12.29
N MET A 281 -16.51 2.98 -12.77
CA MET A 281 -16.02 1.89 -11.92
C MET A 281 -14.63 2.25 -11.35
N CYS A 282 -14.40 1.93 -10.09
CA CYS A 282 -13.11 2.13 -9.42
C CYS A 282 -12.74 0.91 -8.57
N VAL A 283 -11.46 0.63 -8.41
CA VAL A 283 -10.99 -0.51 -7.59
C VAL A 283 -10.26 -0.01 -6.36
N GLY A 284 -8.99 0.38 -6.49
CA GLY A 284 -8.21 0.94 -5.38
C GLY A 284 -8.42 2.44 -5.16
N ALA A 285 -7.90 2.93 -4.04
CA ALA A 285 -7.66 4.36 -3.82
C ALA A 285 -6.33 4.58 -3.09
N VAL A 286 -5.79 5.79 -3.20
CA VAL A 286 -4.59 6.21 -2.46
C VAL A 286 -4.77 7.61 -1.90
N PHE A 287 -4.20 7.85 -0.72
CA PHE A 287 -4.17 9.15 -0.06
C PHE A 287 -2.79 9.79 -0.16
N ASP A 288 -2.69 11.00 -0.71
CA ASP A 288 -1.39 11.69 -0.85
C ASP A 288 -1.04 12.58 0.37
N GLY A 289 -1.92 12.62 1.37
CA GLY A 289 -1.82 13.53 2.52
C GLY A 289 -2.80 14.70 2.52
N ARG A 290 -3.53 14.92 1.41
CA ARG A 290 -4.66 15.86 1.29
C ARG A 290 -5.79 15.33 0.41
N TYR A 291 -5.49 14.61 -0.66
CA TYR A 291 -6.48 14.12 -1.60
C TYR A 291 -6.57 12.60 -1.58
N ILE A 292 -7.79 12.07 -1.64
CA ILE A 292 -8.06 10.68 -1.99
C ILE A 292 -8.18 10.60 -3.51
N TYR A 293 -7.41 9.72 -4.14
CA TYR A 293 -7.47 9.44 -5.58
C TYR A 293 -8.13 8.08 -5.78
N TYR A 294 -9.24 8.04 -6.51
CA TYR A 294 -9.93 6.80 -6.87
C TYR A 294 -9.32 6.25 -8.17
N ALA A 295 -8.83 5.02 -8.14
CA ALA A 295 -8.21 4.37 -9.30
C ALA A 295 -9.31 3.88 -10.26
N PRO A 296 -9.40 4.42 -11.49
CA PRO A 296 -10.51 4.11 -12.38
C PRO A 296 -10.30 2.78 -13.09
N TYR A 297 -11.28 1.89 -13.00
CA TYR A 297 -11.27 0.57 -13.60
C TYR A 297 -12.03 0.58 -14.94
N GLN A 298 -11.41 0.05 -16.01
CA GLN A 298 -11.99 0.01 -17.36
C GLN A 298 -12.43 1.38 -17.94
N ASN A 299 -11.89 2.47 -17.40
CA ASN A 299 -12.14 3.84 -17.87
C ASN A 299 -10.93 4.74 -17.54
N PRO A 300 -10.79 5.91 -18.19
CA PRO A 300 -9.61 6.76 -18.00
C PRO A 300 -9.77 7.88 -16.97
N ARG A 301 -10.93 7.99 -16.29
CA ARG A 301 -11.28 9.17 -15.51
C ARG A 301 -10.86 9.03 -14.05
N VAL A 302 -9.75 9.66 -13.70
CA VAL A 302 -9.29 9.74 -12.31
C VAL A 302 -10.12 10.80 -11.59
N VAL A 303 -10.90 10.38 -10.60
CA VAL A 303 -11.58 11.28 -9.66
C VAL A 303 -10.73 11.41 -8.40
N ARG A 304 -10.60 12.63 -7.88
CA ARG A 304 -10.01 12.88 -6.57
C ARG A 304 -10.92 13.72 -5.69
N PHE A 305 -10.79 13.53 -4.38
CA PHE A 305 -11.51 14.26 -3.35
C PHE A 305 -10.54 14.99 -2.42
N ASP A 306 -10.74 16.28 -2.17
CA ASP A 306 -10.01 17.07 -1.18
C ASP A 306 -10.54 16.80 0.22
N THR A 307 -9.76 16.16 1.08
CA THR A 307 -10.20 15.76 2.43
C THR A 307 -10.37 16.93 3.39
N THR A 308 -10.02 18.16 2.97
CA THR A 308 -10.31 19.38 3.72
C THR A 308 -11.74 19.90 3.52
N GLY A 309 -12.45 19.42 2.50
CA GLY A 309 -13.84 19.77 2.21
C GLY A 309 -14.84 18.76 2.77
N ASP A 310 -16.12 19.10 2.65
CA ASP A 310 -17.23 18.20 2.99
C ASP A 310 -17.48 17.20 1.85
N PHE A 311 -17.83 15.94 2.17
CA PHE A 311 -18.07 14.89 1.15
C PHE A 311 -19.24 15.21 0.23
N ASP A 312 -20.20 15.96 0.73
CA ASP A 312 -21.39 16.35 -0.02
C ASP A 312 -21.11 17.60 -0.88
N ASP A 313 -19.97 18.28 -0.70
CA ASP A 313 -19.61 19.48 -1.44
C ASP A 313 -19.10 19.12 -2.85
N PRO A 314 -19.85 19.50 -3.90
CA PRO A 314 -19.43 19.37 -5.29
C PRO A 314 -18.02 19.84 -5.62
N SER A 315 -17.56 20.90 -4.95
CA SER A 315 -16.31 21.60 -5.24
C SER A 315 -15.10 20.94 -4.63
N ALA A 316 -15.30 20.01 -3.67
CA ALA A 316 -14.25 19.21 -3.09
C ALA A 316 -13.76 18.09 -4.04
N PHE A 317 -14.44 17.86 -5.17
CA PHE A 317 -14.07 16.85 -6.15
C PHE A 317 -13.46 17.46 -7.41
N SER A 318 -12.52 16.75 -8.00
CA SER A 318 -11.96 17.06 -9.32
C SER A 318 -11.83 15.77 -10.14
N CYS A 319 -11.94 15.88 -11.46
CA CYS A 319 -11.79 14.77 -12.39
C CYS A 319 -10.78 15.13 -13.47
N TYR A 320 -9.95 14.16 -13.85
CA TYR A 320 -9.02 14.28 -14.98
C TYR A 320 -9.16 13.05 -15.89
N ASP A 321 -9.20 13.26 -17.20
CA ASP A 321 -9.17 12.19 -18.18
C ASP A 321 -7.71 11.93 -18.56
N GLY A 322 -7.18 10.81 -18.07
CA GLY A 322 -5.78 10.45 -18.24
C GLY A 322 -5.46 9.73 -19.54
N ASP A 323 -6.44 9.44 -20.41
CA ASP A 323 -6.18 8.67 -21.63
C ASP A 323 -5.23 9.42 -22.58
N HIS A 324 -4.49 8.68 -23.40
CA HIS A 324 -3.56 9.21 -24.39
C HIS A 324 -2.39 10.05 -23.82
N THR A 325 -2.13 10.00 -22.51
CA THR A 325 -0.95 10.64 -21.91
C THR A 325 0.32 10.06 -22.53
N ASP A 326 1.24 10.93 -22.95
CA ASP A 326 2.47 10.57 -23.69
C ASP A 326 2.23 9.66 -24.92
N GLY A 327 1.04 9.75 -25.53
CA GLY A 327 0.65 8.95 -26.70
C GLY A 327 0.25 7.50 -26.38
N LEU A 328 0.17 7.14 -25.10
CA LEU A 328 -0.20 5.80 -24.64
C LEU A 328 -1.68 5.73 -24.23
N ARG A 329 -2.35 4.61 -24.52
CA ARG A 329 -3.71 4.36 -24.00
C ARG A 329 -3.65 4.06 -22.49
N THR A 330 -3.99 5.03 -21.67
CA THR A 330 -3.91 5.03 -20.20
C THR A 330 -5.30 5.08 -19.59
N ALA A 331 -6.09 4.05 -19.89
CA ALA A 331 -7.40 3.81 -19.30
C ALA A 331 -7.34 2.50 -18.52
N GLY A 332 -7.99 2.43 -17.36
CA GLY A 332 -8.13 1.18 -16.61
C GLY A 332 -6.97 0.83 -15.69
N PHE A 333 -7.24 0.93 -14.40
CA PHE A 333 -6.29 0.71 -13.33
C PHE A 333 -7.00 0.02 -12.18
N ASP A 334 -6.26 -0.83 -11.49
CA ASP A 334 -6.81 -1.66 -10.41
C ASP A 334 -6.39 -1.10 -9.04
N GLY A 335 -5.30 -0.35 -9.00
CA GLY A 335 -4.89 0.34 -7.80
C GLY A 335 -4.03 1.56 -8.06
N ALA A 336 -3.55 2.15 -6.98
CA ALA A 336 -2.60 3.24 -7.03
C ALA A 336 -1.68 3.20 -5.81
N TYR A 337 -0.53 3.86 -5.93
CA TYR A 337 0.39 4.11 -4.83
C TYR A 337 0.98 5.52 -4.94
N PHE A 338 1.48 6.03 -3.83
CA PHE A 338 2.06 7.35 -3.69
C PHE A 338 3.48 7.26 -3.13
N ASP A 339 4.46 7.74 -3.89
CA ASP A 339 5.89 7.69 -3.53
C ASP A 339 6.38 8.90 -2.73
N GLY A 340 5.46 9.80 -2.35
CA GLY A 340 5.74 11.06 -1.70
C GLY A 340 5.67 12.28 -2.63
N ARG A 341 5.75 12.06 -3.95
CA ARG A 341 5.57 13.08 -4.99
C ARG A 341 4.56 12.69 -6.06
N PHE A 342 4.65 11.47 -6.58
CA PHE A 342 3.80 11.01 -7.65
C PHE A 342 2.73 10.06 -7.13
N VAL A 343 1.49 10.27 -7.58
CA VAL A 343 0.45 9.25 -7.52
C VAL A 343 0.56 8.43 -8.80
N CYS A 344 0.83 7.13 -8.68
CA CYS A 344 1.03 6.20 -9.77
C CYS A 344 -0.12 5.18 -9.81
N PHE A 345 -0.75 5.01 -10.96
CA PHE A 345 -1.90 4.12 -11.16
C PHE A 345 -1.48 2.82 -11.82
N ILE A 346 -1.81 1.70 -11.18
CA ILE A 346 -1.36 0.35 -11.53
C ILE A 346 -2.17 -0.15 -12.72
N PRO A 347 -1.56 -0.33 -13.90
CA PRO A 347 -2.29 -0.68 -15.12
C PRO A 347 -2.81 -2.09 -15.08
N PHE A 348 -4.05 -2.27 -15.52
CA PHE A 348 -4.68 -3.58 -15.55
C PHE A 348 -5.51 -3.82 -16.81
N ILE A 349 -6.82 -3.51 -16.81
CA ILE A 349 -7.73 -3.76 -17.95
C ILE A 349 -8.19 -2.43 -18.56
N ARG A 350 -7.83 -2.17 -19.82
CA ARG A 350 -8.18 -0.93 -20.52
C ARG A 350 -9.65 -0.80 -20.86
N GLU A 351 -10.21 -1.86 -21.41
CA GLU A 351 -11.59 -1.94 -21.85
C GLU A 351 -12.06 -3.39 -21.78
N ASN A 352 -13.34 -3.58 -21.49
CA ASN A 352 -13.98 -4.88 -21.48
C ASN A 352 -14.84 -5.04 -22.73
N ALA A 353 -14.40 -5.91 -23.65
CA ALA A 353 -15.20 -6.31 -24.82
C ALA A 353 -15.88 -7.69 -24.61
N GLY A 354 -15.80 -8.25 -23.40
CA GLY A 354 -16.42 -9.52 -23.00
C GLY A 354 -15.44 -10.45 -22.25
N PRO A 355 -15.93 -11.59 -21.70
CA PRO A 355 -15.14 -12.50 -20.85
C PRO A 355 -13.91 -13.12 -21.53
N ALA A 356 -13.83 -13.12 -22.87
CA ALA A 356 -12.71 -13.62 -23.67
C ALA A 356 -11.77 -12.51 -24.20
N GLU A 357 -12.07 -11.23 -23.89
CA GLU A 357 -11.43 -10.06 -24.50
C GLU A 357 -10.97 -9.04 -23.45
N PHE A 358 -10.40 -9.47 -22.32
CA PHE A 358 -9.66 -8.55 -21.45
C PHE A 358 -8.48 -7.95 -22.22
N LYS A 359 -8.47 -6.62 -22.37
CA LYS A 359 -7.35 -5.90 -22.97
C LYS A 359 -6.40 -5.42 -21.88
N LEU A 360 -5.53 -6.33 -21.44
CA LEU A 360 -4.51 -6.05 -20.45
C LEU A 360 -3.44 -5.07 -20.99
N HIS A 361 -2.73 -4.38 -20.08
CA HIS A 361 -1.67 -3.44 -20.47
C HIS A 361 -0.62 -3.17 -19.41
N GLY A 362 0.52 -2.65 -19.84
CA GLY A 362 1.61 -2.16 -18.98
C GLY A 362 1.76 -0.63 -19.00
N ASN A 363 0.73 0.12 -19.42
CA ASN A 363 0.81 1.58 -19.50
C ASN A 363 0.59 2.22 -18.13
N LEU A 364 1.64 2.38 -17.34
CA LEU A 364 1.62 3.05 -16.04
C LEU A 364 1.36 4.55 -16.25
N LEU A 365 0.33 5.08 -15.60
CA LEU A 365 0.03 6.51 -15.56
C LEU A 365 0.47 7.08 -14.22
N ARG A 366 1.06 8.28 -14.19
CA ARG A 366 1.33 8.99 -12.93
C ARG A 366 1.05 10.49 -13.00
N TYR A 367 0.68 11.03 -11.85
CA TYR A 367 0.44 12.46 -11.61
C TYR A 367 1.48 13.04 -10.65
N ASP A 368 2.16 14.12 -11.04
CA ASP A 368 3.06 14.92 -10.18
C ASP A 368 2.23 15.83 -9.25
N THR A 369 2.17 15.51 -7.97
CA THR A 369 1.41 16.30 -6.98
C THR A 369 1.98 17.70 -6.74
N ALA A 370 3.15 18.01 -7.30
CA ALA A 370 3.69 19.38 -7.31
C ALA A 370 3.06 20.28 -8.40
N GLY A 371 2.38 19.69 -9.38
CA GLY A 371 1.69 20.40 -10.47
C GLY A 371 0.18 20.51 -10.24
N THR A 372 -0.52 21.18 -11.17
CA THR A 372 -1.99 21.31 -11.12
C THR A 372 -2.64 20.07 -11.73
N PHE A 373 -3.71 19.57 -11.12
CA PHE A 373 -4.33 18.29 -11.50
C PHE A 373 -4.98 18.28 -12.87
N ASP A 374 -5.54 19.41 -13.31
CA ASP A 374 -6.13 19.58 -14.64
C ASP A 374 -5.11 19.98 -15.71
N ASP A 375 -3.84 20.20 -15.35
CA ASP A 375 -2.77 20.51 -16.29
C ASP A 375 -2.14 19.21 -16.83
N PRO A 376 -2.26 18.93 -18.15
CA PRO A 376 -1.64 17.76 -18.75
C PRO A 376 -0.12 17.65 -18.55
N GLN A 377 0.59 18.77 -18.31
CA GLN A 377 2.03 18.74 -18.03
C GLN A 377 2.38 18.12 -16.67
N SER A 378 1.39 17.96 -15.79
CA SER A 378 1.56 17.29 -14.50
C SER A 378 1.39 15.77 -14.61
N TRP A 379 1.07 15.24 -15.78
CA TRP A 379 0.84 13.83 -16.03
C TRP A 379 1.89 13.26 -16.95
N SER A 380 2.27 12.01 -16.72
CA SER A 380 3.19 11.28 -17.58
C SER A 380 2.85 9.79 -17.59
N ALA A 381 3.22 9.10 -18.65
CA ALA A 381 2.97 7.68 -18.82
C ALA A 381 4.16 6.94 -19.43
N ILE A 382 4.28 5.65 -19.10
CA ILE A 382 5.28 4.75 -19.69
C ILE A 382 4.70 3.37 -19.89
N ASP A 383 5.14 2.68 -20.94
CA ASP A 383 4.82 1.26 -21.17
C ASP A 383 5.91 0.37 -20.58
N HIS A 384 5.54 -0.51 -19.63
CA HIS A 384 6.41 -1.49 -19.01
C HIS A 384 6.03 -2.95 -19.35
N ALA A 385 5.19 -3.18 -20.37
CA ALA A 385 4.62 -4.51 -20.65
C ALA A 385 5.66 -5.61 -20.90
N HIS A 386 6.90 -5.27 -21.26
CA HIS A 386 7.99 -6.23 -21.46
C HIS A 386 9.27 -5.80 -20.75
N THR A 387 9.34 -6.10 -19.47
CA THR A 387 10.46 -5.78 -18.58
C THR A 387 11.34 -7.00 -18.36
N SER A 388 12.66 -6.83 -18.31
CA SER A 388 13.62 -7.93 -18.11
C SER A 388 13.48 -9.11 -19.09
N GLY A 389 12.90 -8.87 -20.28
CA GLY A 389 12.66 -9.91 -21.29
C GLY A 389 11.47 -10.82 -21.02
N ILE A 390 10.63 -10.53 -20.02
CA ILE A 390 9.40 -11.27 -19.72
C ILE A 390 8.17 -10.38 -19.83
N ALA A 391 7.02 -10.99 -20.11
CA ALA A 391 5.73 -10.33 -20.07
C ALA A 391 5.44 -9.83 -18.65
N SER A 392 5.23 -8.52 -18.54
CA SER A 392 5.12 -7.84 -17.27
C SER A 392 3.98 -6.82 -17.27
N TYR A 393 2.76 -7.32 -17.42
CA TYR A 393 1.50 -6.60 -17.32
C TYR A 393 0.44 -7.50 -16.67
N GLY A 394 -0.72 -6.94 -16.34
CA GLY A 394 -1.83 -7.71 -15.78
C GLY A 394 -1.72 -7.93 -14.27
N TYR A 395 -1.43 -6.84 -13.56
CA TYR A 395 -1.33 -6.78 -12.12
C TYR A 395 -2.59 -6.17 -11.52
N ASN A 396 -3.05 -6.73 -10.40
CA ASN A 396 -4.29 -6.30 -9.75
C ASN A 396 -4.01 -5.34 -8.55
N GLY A 397 -2.86 -5.46 -7.93
CA GLY A 397 -2.44 -4.62 -6.81
C GLY A 397 -0.95 -4.76 -6.55
N GLY A 398 -0.54 -4.54 -5.31
CA GLY A 398 0.87 -4.57 -4.93
C GLY A 398 1.16 -3.87 -3.61
N ALA A 399 2.44 -3.65 -3.34
CA ALA A 399 2.90 -2.98 -2.13
C ALA A 399 4.10 -2.06 -2.41
N PHE A 400 4.17 -0.94 -1.69
CA PHE A 400 5.29 0.00 -1.75
C PHE A 400 6.17 -0.11 -0.50
N ASP A 401 7.48 -0.25 -0.66
CA ASP A 401 8.42 -0.36 0.48
C ASP A 401 9.01 0.99 0.94
N GLY A 402 8.62 2.08 0.29
CA GLY A 402 9.17 3.41 0.50
C GLY A 402 10.14 3.90 -0.59
N ARG A 403 10.59 3.02 -1.49
CA ARG A 403 11.35 3.30 -2.74
C ARG A 403 10.84 2.49 -3.94
N TYR A 404 10.59 1.21 -3.75
CA TYR A 404 10.17 0.28 -4.78
C TYR A 404 8.70 -0.05 -4.62
N PHE A 405 7.99 -0.07 -5.74
CA PHE A 405 6.67 -0.65 -5.83
C PHE A 405 6.76 -2.07 -6.39
N TYR A 406 6.02 -3.01 -5.81
CA TYR A 406 6.00 -4.43 -6.19
C TYR A 406 4.59 -4.84 -6.60
N SER A 407 4.38 -5.16 -7.88
CA SER A 407 3.07 -5.52 -8.41
C SER A 407 2.75 -7.00 -8.19
N ALA A 408 1.53 -7.30 -7.78
CA ALA A 408 1.02 -8.65 -7.55
C ALA A 408 0.60 -9.32 -8.87
N PRO A 409 1.24 -10.44 -9.28
CA PRO A 409 1.03 -11.03 -10.60
C PRO A 409 -0.24 -11.86 -10.69
N TRP A 410 -1.09 -11.60 -11.68
CA TRP A 410 -2.29 -12.40 -11.93
C TRP A 410 -2.35 -12.98 -13.33
N ARG A 411 -2.75 -12.19 -14.33
CA ARG A 411 -3.11 -12.67 -15.67
C ARG A 411 -2.25 -12.04 -16.73
N LEU A 412 -1.85 -12.85 -17.71
CA LEU A 412 -1.20 -12.36 -18.92
C LEU A 412 -1.85 -12.97 -20.16
N LYS A 413 -1.69 -12.29 -21.30
CA LYS A 413 -2.19 -12.75 -22.59
C LYS A 413 -1.20 -12.38 -23.68
N GLU A 414 -0.29 -13.30 -23.99
CA GLU A 414 0.55 -13.15 -25.17
C GLU A 414 -0.30 -13.27 -26.44
N ALA A 415 0.13 -12.62 -27.53
CA ALA A 415 -0.65 -12.59 -28.77
C ALA A 415 -1.00 -14.00 -29.25
N ASP A 416 -2.28 -14.22 -29.56
CA ASP A 416 -2.88 -15.49 -30.02
C ASP A 416 -2.97 -16.65 -28.99
N ASP A 417 -2.60 -16.43 -27.71
CA ASP A 417 -2.75 -17.40 -26.62
C ASP A 417 -4.00 -17.17 -25.74
N GLU A 418 -4.43 -18.21 -25.01
CA GLU A 418 -5.43 -18.10 -23.93
C GLU A 418 -4.89 -17.25 -22.77
N ILE A 419 -5.78 -16.59 -22.03
CA ILE A 419 -5.39 -15.79 -20.84
C ILE A 419 -4.94 -16.75 -19.75
N GLY A 420 -3.63 -16.82 -19.50
CA GLY A 420 -3.03 -17.66 -18.46
C GLY A 420 -2.79 -16.92 -17.14
N VAL A 421 -2.43 -17.69 -16.11
CA VAL A 421 -2.06 -17.16 -14.78
C VAL A 421 -0.53 -17.27 -14.56
N HIS A 422 0.11 -16.21 -14.07
CA HIS A 422 1.59 -16.15 -13.93
C HIS A 422 2.06 -15.76 -12.52
N GLY A 423 3.37 -15.91 -12.28
CA GLY A 423 4.09 -15.52 -11.08
C GLY A 423 5.14 -14.43 -11.30
N ASN A 424 5.11 -13.74 -12.46
CA ASN A 424 6.07 -12.69 -12.81
C ASN A 424 5.90 -11.45 -11.92
N VAL A 425 6.69 -11.31 -10.85
CA VAL A 425 6.67 -10.12 -10.01
C VAL A 425 7.35 -8.97 -10.76
N LEU A 426 6.68 -7.81 -10.85
CA LEU A 426 7.26 -6.57 -11.37
C LEU A 426 7.64 -5.65 -10.21
N ARG A 427 8.80 -5.02 -10.33
CA ARG A 427 9.28 -3.99 -9.43
C ARG A 427 9.53 -2.69 -10.19
N HIS A 428 9.04 -1.57 -9.67
CA HIS A 428 9.31 -0.23 -10.18
C HIS A 428 10.14 0.58 -9.16
N ASP A 429 11.31 1.06 -9.57
CA ASP A 429 12.16 1.96 -8.78
C ASP A 429 11.68 3.40 -8.92
N THR A 430 11.19 4.01 -7.84
CA THR A 430 10.68 5.39 -7.90
C THR A 430 11.75 6.45 -7.62
N LEU A 431 12.98 6.05 -7.28
CA LEU A 431 14.02 6.97 -6.82
C LEU A 431 15.32 6.89 -7.61
N GLY A 432 15.79 5.68 -7.92
CA GLY A 432 17.14 5.46 -8.46
C GLY A 432 18.24 6.05 -7.56
N GLU A 433 19.15 6.81 -8.17
CA GLU A 433 20.29 7.44 -7.47
C GLU A 433 19.93 8.79 -6.83
N HIS A 434 18.65 9.23 -6.89
CA HIS A 434 18.22 10.56 -6.45
C HIS A 434 17.89 10.64 -4.94
N GLY A 435 18.52 9.80 -4.13
CA GLY A 435 18.39 9.85 -2.67
C GLY A 435 19.50 9.11 -1.94
N SER A 436 19.71 9.47 -0.68
CA SER A 436 20.69 8.86 0.23
C SER A 436 20.03 8.28 1.47
N PHE A 437 19.09 9.02 2.08
CA PHE A 437 18.38 8.57 3.28
C PHE A 437 17.07 9.34 3.47
N SER A 438 16.20 8.79 4.31
CA SER A 438 14.96 9.43 4.71
C SER A 438 14.60 9.00 6.13
N LEU A 439 14.60 9.93 7.09
CA LEU A 439 14.00 9.73 8.40
C LEU A 439 12.56 10.25 8.34
N ARG A 440 11.60 9.37 8.59
CA ARG A 440 10.16 9.65 8.45
C ARG A 440 9.46 9.43 9.79
N TYR A 441 8.53 10.32 10.12
CA TYR A 441 7.64 10.22 11.28
C TYR A 441 6.50 9.22 11.04
N GLY A 442 6.15 9.00 9.77
CA GLY A 442 5.19 8.02 9.33
C GLY A 442 5.47 7.64 7.89
N ASP A 443 5.30 6.35 7.56
CA ASP A 443 5.20 5.90 6.17
C ASP A 443 3.76 5.53 5.84
N LEU A 444 3.42 5.57 4.55
CA LEU A 444 2.07 5.23 4.06
C LEU A 444 2.02 3.77 3.62
N GLY A 445 1.23 2.97 4.34
CA GLY A 445 1.04 1.54 4.03
C GLY A 445 -0.23 1.20 3.24
N HIS A 446 -1.13 2.16 3.00
CA HIS A 446 -2.24 2.03 2.04
C HIS A 446 -1.78 2.44 0.63
N ASN A 447 -0.69 1.82 0.19
CA ASN A 447 0.03 2.14 -1.03
C ASN A 447 0.20 0.87 -1.87
N GLY A 448 -0.61 0.72 -2.91
CA GLY A 448 -0.43 -0.38 -3.86
C GLY A 448 -1.68 -1.03 -4.43
N GLY A 449 -2.87 -0.52 -4.13
CA GLY A 449 -4.10 -1.24 -4.49
C GLY A 449 -4.30 -2.44 -3.58
N LEU A 450 -5.40 -2.46 -2.86
CA LEU A 450 -5.84 -3.60 -2.04
C LEU A 450 -4.90 -3.95 -0.88
N CYS A 451 -4.19 -2.95 -0.35
CA CYS A 451 -3.30 -3.10 0.80
C CYS A 451 -3.61 -2.09 1.92
N ALA A 452 -3.33 -2.46 3.17
CA ALA A 452 -3.42 -1.55 4.31
C ALA A 452 -2.34 -1.80 5.35
N ALA A 453 -1.54 -0.78 5.68
CA ALA A 453 -0.58 -0.88 6.76
C ALA A 453 -0.34 0.49 7.42
N ALA A 454 0.04 0.46 8.70
CA ALA A 454 0.47 1.64 9.45
C ALA A 454 1.88 1.40 10.02
N PRO A 455 2.94 1.53 9.21
CA PRO A 455 4.31 1.21 9.63
C PRO A 455 4.88 2.20 10.68
N GLY A 456 4.26 3.36 10.88
CA GLY A 456 4.75 4.37 11.82
C GLY A 456 6.09 4.98 11.41
N PRO A 457 6.89 5.51 12.34
CA PRO A 457 8.20 6.08 12.05
C PRO A 457 9.11 5.05 11.39
N SER A 458 9.83 5.50 10.37
CA SER A 458 10.74 4.67 9.59
C SER A 458 12.04 5.40 9.29
N PHE A 459 13.10 4.62 9.12
CA PHE A 459 14.38 5.12 8.64
C PHE A 459 14.83 4.29 7.44
N LEU A 460 15.02 4.97 6.31
CA LEU A 460 15.44 4.38 5.05
C LEU A 460 16.84 4.90 4.72
N VAL A 461 17.72 4.00 4.31
CA VAL A 461 19.04 4.33 3.75
C VAL A 461 19.11 3.76 2.35
N ASN A 462 19.31 4.64 1.38
CA ASN A 462 19.54 4.23 0.01
C ASN A 462 21.00 3.77 -0.13
N THR A 463 21.19 2.54 -0.56
CA THR A 463 22.52 1.96 -0.81
C THR A 463 22.74 1.77 -2.31
N THR A 464 23.99 1.56 -2.70
CA THR A 464 24.35 1.26 -4.10
C THR A 464 23.73 -0.04 -4.63
N THR A 465 23.14 -0.88 -3.77
CA THR A 465 22.51 -2.16 -4.15
C THR A 465 20.99 -2.19 -3.92
N GLY A 466 20.39 -1.10 -3.41
CA GLY A 466 18.97 -1.06 -3.05
C GLY A 466 18.72 -0.26 -1.78
N VAL A 467 17.46 -0.15 -1.37
CA VAL A 467 17.12 0.49 -0.09
C VAL A 467 17.19 -0.54 1.04
N ILE A 468 17.73 -0.12 2.19
CA ILE A 468 17.53 -0.82 3.46
C ILE A 468 16.64 0.05 4.34
N SER A 469 15.71 -0.57 5.05
CA SER A 469 14.74 0.14 5.86
C SER A 469 14.48 -0.54 7.21
N ILE A 470 13.98 0.26 8.13
CA ILE A 470 13.46 -0.20 9.41
C ILE A 470 12.31 0.70 9.85
N ALA A 471 11.33 0.13 10.53
CA ALA A 471 10.15 0.86 11.02
C ALA A 471 9.79 0.43 12.44
N TRP A 472 9.11 1.31 13.18
CA TRP A 472 8.67 1.04 14.55
C TRP A 472 7.36 0.26 14.61
N HIS A 473 6.49 0.42 13.60
CA HIS A 473 5.14 -0.14 13.56
C HIS A 473 4.22 0.34 14.69
N HIS A 474 4.51 1.54 15.18
CA HIS A 474 3.70 2.21 16.18
C HIS A 474 3.72 3.71 15.91
N ALA A 475 2.58 4.37 16.04
CA ALA A 475 2.49 5.82 15.88
C ALA A 475 2.86 6.49 17.21
N PRO A 476 3.80 7.45 17.23
CA PRO A 476 4.01 8.27 18.42
C PRO A 476 2.75 9.10 18.73
N ASP A 477 2.59 9.45 20.00
CA ASP A 477 1.49 10.30 20.46
C ASP A 477 1.67 11.76 20.01
N GLU A 478 0.69 12.61 20.32
CA GLU A 478 0.86 14.07 20.18
C GLU A 478 1.92 14.57 21.18
N GLY A 479 2.78 15.50 20.76
CA GLY A 479 3.74 16.14 21.66
C GLY A 479 5.15 16.24 21.10
N GLU A 480 6.10 16.44 22.00
CA GLU A 480 7.53 16.55 21.67
C GLU A 480 8.18 15.17 21.63
N HIS A 481 8.91 14.90 20.55
CA HIS A 481 9.63 13.66 20.35
C HIS A 481 11.02 13.90 19.79
N HIS A 482 11.95 13.05 20.18
CA HIS A 482 13.25 12.89 19.53
C HIS A 482 13.26 11.60 18.72
N LEU A 483 13.61 11.68 17.44
CA LEU A 483 13.77 10.52 16.57
C LEU A 483 15.20 10.47 16.03
N ALA A 484 15.79 9.28 16.00
CA ALA A 484 17.10 9.07 15.41
C ALA A 484 17.20 7.77 14.60
N GLY A 485 17.65 7.89 13.35
CA GLY A 485 18.07 6.76 12.53
C GLY A 485 19.59 6.61 12.57
N VAL A 486 20.10 5.42 12.85
CA VAL A 486 21.54 5.12 12.91
C VAL A 486 21.85 3.91 12.04
N TYR A 487 22.81 4.07 11.13
CA TYR A 487 23.39 3.00 10.32
C TYR A 487 24.90 2.96 10.55
N ASP A 488 25.42 1.80 10.97
CA ASP A 488 26.84 1.60 11.30
C ASP A 488 27.64 0.80 10.24
N GLY A 489 27.00 0.50 9.10
CA GLY A 489 27.55 -0.33 8.03
C GLY A 489 27.18 -1.83 8.15
N GLN A 490 26.65 -2.25 9.30
CA GLN A 490 26.26 -3.64 9.58
C GLN A 490 24.86 -3.77 10.19
N GLN A 491 24.37 -2.71 10.83
CA GLN A 491 23.07 -2.68 11.49
C GLN A 491 22.40 -1.32 11.30
N LEU A 492 21.10 -1.37 11.05
CA LEU A 492 20.20 -0.23 11.02
C LEU A 492 19.41 -0.20 12.33
N ARG A 493 19.34 0.96 12.98
CA ARG A 493 18.62 1.16 14.24
C ARG A 493 17.75 2.41 14.17
N LEU A 494 16.58 2.34 14.78
CA LEU A 494 15.67 3.46 14.95
C LEU A 494 15.45 3.69 16.45
N TYR A 495 15.61 4.94 16.86
CA TYR A 495 15.39 5.40 18.23
C TYR A 495 14.24 6.39 18.25
N VAL A 496 13.39 6.27 19.28
CA VAL A 496 12.36 7.26 19.63
C VAL A 496 12.53 7.55 21.13
N ASP A 497 12.69 8.82 21.48
CA ASP A 497 12.88 9.31 22.85
C ASP A 497 14.00 8.54 23.60
N ARG A 498 15.14 8.36 22.92
CA ARG A 498 16.34 7.61 23.33
C ARG A 498 16.16 6.09 23.47
N LYS A 499 14.96 5.55 23.28
CA LYS A 499 14.74 4.10 23.28
C LYS A 499 15.01 3.55 21.89
N CYS A 500 15.88 2.54 21.79
CA CYS A 500 15.98 1.75 20.56
C CYS A 500 14.66 0.99 20.38
N VAL A 501 13.87 1.41 19.39
CA VAL A 501 12.54 0.84 19.14
C VAL A 501 12.57 -0.24 18.07
N ALA A 502 13.57 -0.21 17.20
CA ALA A 502 13.81 -1.24 16.19
C ALA A 502 15.30 -1.33 15.85
N ALA A 503 15.79 -2.55 15.62
CA ALA A 503 17.13 -2.82 15.13
C ALA A 503 17.10 -4.01 14.15
N ARG A 504 17.92 -3.97 13.10
CA ARG A 504 18.05 -5.04 12.11
C ARG A 504 19.41 -5.02 11.43
N ASP A 505 19.97 -6.20 11.19
CA ASP A 505 21.18 -6.33 10.39
C ASP A 505 20.92 -5.86 8.96
N ALA A 506 21.84 -5.04 8.44
CA ALA A 506 21.75 -4.45 7.12
C ALA A 506 23.15 -4.05 6.65
N SER A 507 23.41 -4.12 5.36
CA SER A 507 24.72 -3.77 4.80
C SER A 507 24.57 -3.13 3.42
N GLY A 508 25.58 -2.37 3.01
CA GLY A 508 25.60 -1.66 1.74
C GLY A 508 26.29 -0.31 1.87
N LEU A 509 26.92 0.13 0.79
CA LEU A 509 27.53 1.47 0.72
C LEU A 509 26.42 2.50 0.49
N ILE A 510 26.46 3.61 1.21
CA ILE A 510 25.43 4.65 1.09
C ILE A 510 25.52 5.32 -0.27
N GLN A 511 24.40 5.38 -0.99
CA GLN A 511 24.29 6.10 -2.26
C GLN A 511 24.35 7.60 -1.97
N ASN A 512 25.42 8.27 -2.40
CA ASN A 512 25.49 9.73 -2.36
C ASN A 512 24.75 10.30 -3.57
N CYS A 513 24.16 11.49 -3.42
CA CYS A 513 23.46 12.17 -4.49
C CYS A 513 23.50 13.70 -4.33
N ASP A 514 23.08 14.42 -5.36
CA ASP A 514 23.03 15.89 -5.36
C ASP A 514 21.69 16.45 -4.86
N ALA A 515 20.74 15.59 -4.46
CA ALA A 515 19.47 16.04 -3.90
C ALA A 515 19.68 16.93 -2.66
N PRO A 516 18.90 18.00 -2.46
CA PRO A 516 19.01 18.83 -1.26
C PRO A 516 18.60 18.04 -0.02
N VAL A 517 19.16 18.41 1.14
CA VAL A 517 18.60 18.03 2.44
C VAL A 517 17.33 18.84 2.67
N THR A 518 16.24 18.17 3.01
CA THR A 518 14.97 18.79 3.34
C THR A 518 14.53 18.45 4.76
N ILE A 519 13.78 19.39 5.36
CA ILE A 519 13.21 19.26 6.70
C ILE A 519 11.69 19.33 6.61
N GLY A 520 10.99 18.39 7.25
CA GLY A 520 9.53 18.38 7.37
C GLY A 520 8.75 18.12 6.07
N ALA A 521 9.44 17.89 4.96
CA ALA A 521 8.85 17.61 3.65
C ALA A 521 9.89 16.98 2.71
N LEU A 522 9.44 16.39 1.60
CA LEU A 522 10.28 16.14 0.42
C LEU A 522 10.45 17.44 -0.39
N PRO A 523 11.43 17.52 -1.33
CA PRO A 523 11.67 18.72 -2.15
C PRO A 523 10.46 19.14 -3.00
N ALA A 524 9.61 18.17 -3.36
CA ALA A 524 8.37 18.36 -4.10
C ALA A 524 7.34 17.32 -3.64
N GLY A 525 6.06 17.64 -3.82
CA GLY A 525 4.95 16.73 -3.55
C GLY A 525 4.27 16.89 -2.18
N GLY A 526 3.48 15.87 -1.82
CA GLY A 526 2.55 15.85 -0.68
C GLY A 526 3.10 15.31 0.66
N ALA A 527 4.30 14.70 0.68
CA ALA A 527 4.88 14.04 1.88
C ALA A 527 5.38 15.01 2.97
N ARG A 528 4.47 15.81 3.53
CA ARG A 528 4.72 16.82 4.58
C ARG A 528 4.42 16.30 5.97
N PHE A 529 5.31 16.60 6.91
CA PHE A 529 5.09 16.33 8.32
C PHE A 529 3.99 17.21 8.91
N ASN A 530 3.06 16.59 9.64
CA ASN A 530 2.02 17.29 10.37
C ASN A 530 2.51 17.69 11.78
N GLY A 531 3.35 18.73 11.80
CA GLY A 531 3.97 19.22 13.02
C GLY A 531 5.07 20.22 12.72
N THR A 532 5.97 20.41 13.67
CA THR A 532 7.16 21.26 13.52
C THR A 532 8.42 20.45 13.80
N VAL A 533 9.41 20.53 12.91
CA VAL A 533 10.78 20.08 13.21
C VAL A 533 11.53 21.27 13.81
N THR A 534 12.01 21.09 15.03
CA THR A 534 12.62 22.14 15.87
C THR A 534 14.15 22.14 15.81
N ASP A 535 14.77 20.97 15.69
CA ASP A 535 16.21 20.81 15.44
C ASP A 535 16.41 19.55 14.57
N ALA A 536 17.52 19.51 13.82
CA ALA A 536 17.88 18.40 12.95
C ALA A 536 19.40 18.26 12.87
N ARG A 537 19.91 17.02 12.89
CA ARG A 537 21.36 16.75 12.80
C ARG A 537 21.64 15.59 11.85
N ILE A 538 22.71 15.72 11.08
CA ILE A 538 23.24 14.67 10.21
C ILE A 538 24.72 14.51 10.52
N GLU A 539 25.15 13.28 10.78
CA GLU A 539 26.56 12.94 10.98
C GLU A 539 26.95 11.75 10.10
N ALA A 540 28.09 11.82 9.40
CA ALA A 540 28.68 10.72 8.63
C ALA A 540 29.40 9.70 9.53
N ARG A 541 28.76 9.32 10.63
CA ARG A 541 29.21 8.29 11.58
C ARG A 541 28.02 7.73 12.34
N ALA A 542 28.16 6.53 12.89
CA ALA A 542 27.20 5.98 13.82
C ALA A 542 27.41 6.57 15.22
N ILE A 543 26.42 7.30 15.74
CA ILE A 543 26.43 7.80 17.12
C ILE A 543 25.95 6.66 18.05
N PRO A 544 26.72 6.31 19.10
CA PRO A 544 26.28 5.36 20.11
C PRO A 544 25.01 5.83 20.84
N ALA A 545 24.19 4.89 21.31
CA ALA A 545 22.90 5.20 21.95
C ALA A 545 23.04 6.18 23.14
N GLU A 546 24.12 6.08 23.91
CA GLU A 546 24.40 6.95 25.06
C GLU A 546 24.76 8.40 24.70
N GLN A 547 25.07 8.67 23.43
CA GLN A 547 25.41 10.00 22.92
C GLN A 547 24.27 10.67 22.14
N LEU A 548 23.16 9.96 21.91
CA LEU A 548 21.95 10.56 21.34
C LEU A 548 21.33 11.52 22.36
N ALA A 549 21.31 12.81 22.02
CA ALA A 549 20.73 13.84 22.89
C ALA A 549 19.18 13.76 22.85
N PRO A 550 18.48 13.96 23.99
CA PRO A 550 17.03 14.06 24.02
C PRO A 550 16.54 15.38 23.43
#